data_AF-A0A495WL84-F1
#
_entry.id   AF-A0A495WL84-F1
#
_cell.length_a   1.000
_cell.length_b   1.000
_cell.length_c   1.000
_cell.angle_alpha   90.00
_cell.angle_beta   90.00
_cell.angle_gamma   90.00
#
_symmetry.space_group_name_H-M   'P 1'
#
loop_
_entity.id
_entity.type
_entity.pdbx_description
1 polymer ?
#
loop_
_entity_poly.entity_id
_entity_poly.type
_entity_poly.pdbx_seq_one_letter_code
_entity_poly.pdbx_strand_id
1 'polypeptide(L)'
;MKIDLGNRELYLREHCPLRLSDAPGISVRCTKGVLWLTVTGDAGDIILASGETHRIRGNGRIVIESVGGDARLRFERSASERLLRALAWLADKLRAQAGKLVANGRLTA
;
A
#
# COMPACT_ATOMS: atom_id res chain seq x y z
N MET A 1 -11.09 5.04 -4.18
CA MET A 1 -10.22 6.23 -4.00
C MET A 1 -8.78 5.76 -3.88
N LYS A 2 -7.85 6.30 -4.68
CA LYS A 2 -6.42 5.92 -4.65
C LYS A 2 -5.66 7.03 -3.91
N ILE A 3 -5.40 6.82 -2.62
CA ILE A 3 -4.63 7.77 -1.81
C ILE A 3 -3.17 7.34 -1.86
N ASP A 4 -2.28 8.25 -2.27
CA ASP A 4 -0.84 8.04 -2.07
C ASP A 4 -0.50 8.41 -0.63
N LEU A 5 -0.23 7.40 0.18
CA LEU A 5 -0.04 7.56 1.62
C LEU A 5 1.41 7.95 1.96
N GLY A 6 2.33 7.97 0.98
CA GLY A 6 3.69 8.50 1.12
C GLY A 6 4.38 8.11 2.44
N ASN A 7 5.17 9.04 3.00
CA ASN A 7 5.76 8.93 4.34
C ASN A 7 4.94 9.72 5.38
N ARG A 8 3.61 9.80 5.19
CA ARG A 8 2.72 10.61 6.04
C ARG A 8 2.25 9.79 7.23
N GLU A 9 2.14 10.45 8.38
CA GLU A 9 1.52 9.87 9.56
C GLU A 9 0.00 9.92 9.41
N LEU A 10 -0.64 8.79 9.70
CA LEU A 10 -2.09 8.67 9.72
C LEU A 10 -2.55 8.48 11.15
N TYR A 11 -3.60 9.20 11.49
CA TYR A 11 -4.33 9.02 12.73
C TYR A 11 -5.42 7.98 12.53
N LEU A 12 -5.46 6.99 13.40
CA LEU A 12 -6.46 5.95 13.41
C LEU A 12 -7.26 6.09 14.71
N ARG A 13 -8.53 6.46 14.58
CA ARG A 13 -9.45 6.48 15.71
C ARG A 13 -9.85 5.05 16.04
N GLU A 14 -10.03 4.77 17.32
CA GLU A 14 -10.60 3.52 17.78
C GLU A 14 -11.94 3.21 17.07
N HIS A 15 -12.15 1.94 16.74
CA HIS A 15 -13.32 1.43 16.02
C HIS A 15 -13.51 1.98 14.59
N CYS A 16 -12.51 2.67 14.03
CA CYS A 16 -12.52 3.17 12.66
C CYS A 16 -11.44 2.47 11.82
N PRO A 17 -11.68 1.22 11.37
CA PRO A 17 -10.66 0.43 10.70
C PRO A 17 -10.27 1.01 9.34
N LEU A 18 -8.97 1.05 9.07
CA LEU A 18 -8.40 1.36 7.76
C LEU A 18 -8.32 0.09 6.93
N ARG A 19 -8.87 0.14 5.71
CA ARG A 19 -8.84 -0.97 4.76
C ARG A 19 -7.91 -0.63 3.61
N LEU A 20 -6.92 -1.48 3.38
CA LEU A 20 -6.00 -1.34 2.26
C LEU A 20 -6.25 -2.45 1.25
N SER A 21 -6.31 -2.05 0.00
CA SER A 21 -6.25 -2.95 -1.15
C SER A 21 -4.89 -2.77 -1.80
N ASP A 22 -4.26 -3.87 -2.21
CA ASP A 22 -3.10 -3.82 -3.13
C ASP A 22 -1.86 -3.11 -2.52
N ALA A 23 -1.44 -3.60 -1.36
CA ALA A 23 -0.35 -3.04 -0.56
C ALA A 23 0.95 -3.90 -0.45
N PRO A 24 1.32 -4.73 -1.44
CA PRO A 24 2.52 -5.56 -1.30
C PRO A 24 3.79 -4.71 -1.20
N GLY A 25 4.69 -5.13 -0.31
CA GLY A 25 5.97 -4.48 -0.06
C GLY A 25 5.92 -3.28 0.88
N ILE A 26 4.74 -2.80 1.25
CA ILE A 26 4.61 -1.72 2.23
C ILE A 26 4.96 -2.23 3.62
N SER A 27 5.70 -1.44 4.38
CA SER A 27 5.90 -1.63 5.82
C SER A 27 4.99 -0.70 6.60
N VAL A 28 4.30 -1.24 7.59
CA VAL A 28 3.44 -0.49 8.52
C VAL A 28 4.23 -0.28 9.80
N ARG A 29 4.49 0.97 10.16
CA ARG A 29 5.12 1.34 11.43
C ARG A 29 4.07 1.93 12.36
N CYS A 30 3.94 1.37 13.56
CA CYS A 30 3.16 2.00 14.62
C CYS A 30 4.00 3.11 15.26
N THR A 31 3.54 4.37 15.20
CA THR A 31 4.25 5.51 15.79
C THR A 31 3.68 5.92 17.14
N LYS A 32 2.45 5.53 17.45
CA LYS A 32 1.82 5.70 18.77
C LYS A 32 0.65 4.73 18.94
N GLY A 33 0.42 4.25 20.16
CA GLY A 33 -0.70 3.35 20.48
C GLY A 33 -0.40 1.90 20.12
N VAL A 34 -1.45 1.12 19.88
CA VAL A 34 -1.37 -0.28 19.46
C VAL A 34 -2.22 -0.50 18.21
N LEU A 35 -1.66 -1.20 17.23
CA LEU A 35 -2.33 -1.58 16.00
C LEU A 35 -2.59 -3.09 15.98
N TRP A 36 -3.75 -3.47 15.44
CA TRP A 36 -4.10 -4.82 15.06
C TRP A 36 -4.25 -4.89 13.55
N LEU A 37 -3.57 -5.84 12.92
CA LEU A 37 -3.57 -6.04 11.47
C LEU A 37 -4.03 -7.46 11.15
N THR A 38 -5.01 -7.57 10.27
CA THR A 38 -5.41 -8.82 9.63
C THR A 38 -5.06 -8.76 8.16
N VAL A 39 -4.26 -9.73 7.69
CA VAL A 39 -3.84 -9.85 6.29
C VAL A 39 -4.48 -11.10 5.69
N THR A 40 -5.21 -10.92 4.59
CA THR A 40 -5.83 -12.07 3.91
C THR A 40 -4.75 -13.03 3.40
N GLY A 41 -4.82 -14.29 3.83
CA GLY A 41 -3.89 -15.35 3.42
C GLY A 41 -2.71 -15.57 4.38
N ASP A 42 -2.53 -14.71 5.39
CA ASP A 42 -1.58 -14.96 6.46
C ASP A 42 -2.23 -15.81 7.56
N ALA A 43 -1.44 -16.62 8.27
CA ALA A 43 -1.93 -17.63 9.22
C ALA A 43 -2.47 -17.06 10.54
N GLY A 44 -2.40 -15.74 10.73
CA GLY A 44 -2.86 -15.09 11.94
C GLY A 44 -2.75 -13.58 11.85
N ASP A 45 -3.23 -12.92 12.90
CA ASP A 45 -3.16 -11.49 13.01
C ASP A 45 -1.82 -11.01 13.56
N ILE A 46 -1.50 -9.75 13.28
CA ILE A 46 -0.30 -9.08 13.75
C ILE A 46 -0.70 -7.97 14.70
N ILE A 47 -0.05 -7.89 15.86
CA ILE A 47 -0.15 -6.78 16.79
C ILE A 47 1.14 -5.97 16.73
N LEU A 48 1.03 -4.63 16.68
CA LEU A 48 2.16 -3.72 16.72
C LEU A 48 1.99 -2.69 17.83
N ALA A 49 2.88 -2.73 18.81
CA ALA A 49 3.06 -1.67 19.77
C ALA A 49 3.82 -0.48 19.16
N SER A 50 3.76 0.67 19.84
CA SER A 50 4.47 1.88 19.44
C SER A 50 5.96 1.62 19.23
N GLY A 51 6.47 1.97 18.05
CA GLY A 51 7.85 1.74 17.61
C GLY A 51 8.03 0.49 16.75
N GLU A 52 7.10 -0.45 16.79
CA GLU A 52 7.17 -1.69 16.02
C GLU A 52 6.78 -1.50 14.55
N THR A 53 7.28 -2.39 13.70
CA THR A 53 7.07 -2.33 12.25
C THR A 53 6.82 -3.73 11.69
N HIS A 54 5.84 -3.84 10.80
CA HIS A 54 5.56 -5.07 10.06
C HIS A 54 5.58 -4.83 8.56
N ARG A 55 6.29 -5.69 7.83
CA ARG A 55 6.35 -5.66 6.36
C ARG A 55 5.32 -6.60 5.77
N ILE A 56 4.40 -6.05 4.97
CA ILE A 56 3.39 -6.81 4.24
C ILE A 56 4.07 -7.59 3.11
N ARG A 57 4.04 -8.91 3.19
CA ARG A 57 4.62 -9.81 2.18
C ARG A 57 3.60 -10.31 1.17
N GLY A 58 2.35 -10.50 1.58
CA GLY A 58 1.27 -10.98 0.72
C GLY A 58 0.65 -9.89 -0.15
N ASN A 59 -0.08 -10.33 -1.19
CA ASN A 59 -0.93 -9.48 -2.04
C ASN A 59 -2.38 -9.37 -1.50
N GLY A 60 -2.63 -9.88 -0.29
CA GLY A 60 -3.94 -9.91 0.32
C GLY A 60 -4.47 -8.52 0.70
N ARG A 61 -5.78 -8.45 0.97
CA ARG A 61 -6.37 -7.27 1.61
C ARG A 61 -5.91 -7.18 3.05
N ILE A 62 -5.72 -5.95 3.52
CA ILE A 62 -5.30 -5.69 4.89
C ILE A 62 -6.39 -4.86 5.56
N VAL A 63 -6.75 -5.26 6.77
CA VAL A 63 -7.51 -4.43 7.72
C VAL A 63 -6.57 -4.04 8.83
N ILE A 64 -6.55 -2.75 9.17
CA ILE A 64 -5.76 -2.19 10.27
C ILE A 64 -6.72 -1.48 11.21
N GLU A 65 -6.66 -1.80 12.50
CA GLU A 65 -7.46 -1.16 13.55
C GLU A 65 -6.58 -0.74 14.71
N SER A 66 -6.98 0.30 15.44
CA SER A 66 -6.35 0.64 16.72
C SER A 66 -7.05 -0.07 17.86
N VAL A 67 -6.29 -0.50 18.87
CA VAL A 67 -6.83 -1.26 20.01
C VAL A 67 -6.43 -0.58 21.32
N GLY A 68 -7.39 -0.41 22.23
CA GLY A 68 -7.14 0.22 23.54
C GLY A 68 -6.95 1.73 23.45
N GLY A 69 -7.58 2.35 22.45
CA GLY A 69 -7.53 3.78 22.15
C GLY A 69 -7.08 4.11 20.74
N ASP A 70 -6.87 5.40 20.50
CA ASP A 70 -6.43 5.93 19.21
C ASP A 70 -4.95 5.62 18.94
N ALA A 71 -4.62 5.32 17.70
CA ALA A 71 -3.26 5.00 17.26
C ALA A 71 -2.78 5.90 16.12
N ARG A 72 -1.47 5.87 15.88
CA ARG A 72 -0.84 6.55 14.74
C ARG A 72 0.09 5.60 14.02
N LEU A 73 0.10 5.70 12.70
CA LEU A 73 0.90 4.81 11.87
C LEU A 73 1.49 5.53 10.67
N ARG A 74 2.57 4.96 10.13
CA ARG A 74 3.18 5.38 8.87
C ARG A 74 3.32 4.20 7.94
N PHE A 75 3.21 4.50 6.65
CA PHE A 75 3.56 3.56 5.60
C PHE A 75 4.96 3.88 5.09
N GLU A 76 5.82 2.87 5.08
CA GLU A 76 7.18 2.97 4.57
C GLU A 76 7.30 2.04 3.36
N ARG A 77 7.84 2.56 2.26
CA ARG A 77 8.23 1.74 1.10
C ARG A 77 9.74 1.61 1.08
N SER A 78 10.23 0.46 0.66
CA SER A 78 11.66 0.33 0.38
C SER A 78 12.05 1.15 -0.86
N ALA A 79 13.33 1.52 -0.97
CA ALA A 79 13.85 2.23 -2.14
C ALA A 79 13.71 1.40 -3.43
N SER A 80 13.92 0.09 -3.33
CA SER A 80 13.80 -0.85 -4.44
C SER A 80 12.37 -0.94 -4.98
N GLU A 81 11.35 -0.96 -4.12
CA GLU A 81 9.95 -0.98 -4.56
C GLU A 81 9.53 0.32 -5.25
N ARG A 82 10.03 1.47 -4.77
CA ARG A 82 9.79 2.75 -5.45
C ARG A 82 10.34 2.73 -6.87
N LEU A 83 11.56 2.22 -7.04
CA LEU A 83 12.19 2.09 -8.34
C LEU A 83 11.43 1.13 -9.27
N LEU A 84 11.10 -0.07 -8.78
CA LEU A 84 10.36 -1.06 -9.59
C LEU A 84 9.01 -0.54 -10.06
N ARG A 85 8.26 0.17 -9.20
CA ARG A 85 6.98 0.80 -9.60
C ARG A 85 7.16 1.93 -10.61
N ALA A 86 8.23 2.74 -10.49
CA ALA A 86 8.54 3.78 -11.46
C ALA A 86 8.85 3.18 -12.83
N LEU A 87 9.64 2.10 -12.87
CA LEU A 87 9.95 1.38 -14.10
C LEU A 87 8.70 0.73 -14.73
N ALA A 88 7.83 0.10 -13.92
CA ALA A 88 6.57 -0.46 -14.40
C ALA A 88 5.67 0.61 -15.03
N TRP A 89 5.54 1.78 -14.38
CA TRP A 89 4.78 2.91 -14.91
C TRP A 89 5.35 3.41 -16.25
N LEU A 90 6.69 3.53 -16.37
CA LEU A 90 7.32 3.90 -17.63
C LEU A 90 7.01 2.89 -18.74
N ALA A 91 7.11 1.59 -18.44
CA ALA A 91 6.81 0.54 -19.39
C ALA A 91 5.34 0.59 -19.87
N ASP A 92 4.40 0.80 -18.96
CA ASP A 92 2.98 0.92 -19.31
C ASP A 92 2.69 2.16 -20.15
N LYS A 93 3.40 3.27 -19.88
CA LYS A 93 3.30 4.49 -20.68
C LYS A 93 3.80 4.28 -22.11
N LEU A 94 4.93 3.59 -22.28
CA LEU A 94 5.47 3.23 -23.60
C LEU A 94 4.51 2.30 -24.36
N ARG A 95 3.95 1.28 -23.69
CA ARG A 95 2.93 0.40 -24.29
C ARG A 95 1.70 1.16 -24.76
N ALA A 96 1.19 2.09 -23.95
CA ALA A 96 0.05 2.92 -24.33
C ALA A 96 0.34 3.81 -25.55
N GLN A 97 1.57 4.31 -25.68
CA GLN A 97 1.99 5.13 -26.81
C GLN A 97 2.13 4.32 -28.11
N ALA A 98 2.68 3.10 -28.03
CA ALA A 98 2.72 2.17 -29.16
C ALA A 98 1.31 1.77 -29.63
N GLY A 99 0.38 1.53 -28.69
CA GLY A 99 -1.02 1.24 -29.01
C GLY A 99 -1.71 2.36 -29.81
N LYS A 100 -1.42 3.63 -29.47
CA LYS A 100 -1.93 4.80 -30.23
C LYS A 100 -1.38 4.88 -31.65
N LEU A 101 -0.09 4.55 -31.85
CA LEU A 101 0.54 4.53 -33.18
C LEU A 101 -0.07 3.43 -34.07
N VAL A 102 -0.31 2.24 -33.53
CA VAL A 102 -0.95 1.13 -34.27
C VAL A 102 -2.41 1.45 -34.61
N ALA A 103 -3.15 2.09 -33.68
CA ALA A 103 -4.53 2.50 -33.93
C ALA A 103 -4.64 3.58 -35.03
N ASN A 104 -3.73 4.56 -35.05
CA ASN A 104 -3.72 5.60 -36.08
C ASN A 104 -3.26 5.10 -37.46
N GLY A 105 -2.41 4.06 -37.52
CA GLY A 105 -1.99 3.46 -38.80
C GLY A 105 -3.05 2.61 -39.50
N ARG A 106 -4.16 2.27 -38.84
CA ARG A 106 -5.27 1.50 -39.42
C ARG A 106 -6.35 2.35 -40.09
N LEU A 107 -6.30 3.68 -39.95
CA LEU A 107 -7.27 4.62 -40.54
C LEU A 107 -6.80 5.18 -41.90
N THR A 108 -5.68 4.70 -42.45
CA THR A 108 -5.09 5.20 -43.70
C THR A 108 -5.01 4.14 -44.80
N ALA A 109 -5.96 3.20 -44.86
CA ALA A 109 -6.07 2.22 -45.93
C ALA A 109 -7.43 2.32 -46.63
#